data_AF-A0A973GBL3-F1
#
_entry.id   AF-A0A973GBL3-F1
#
_cell.length_a   1.000
_cell.length_b   1.000
_cell.length_c   1.000
_cell.angle_alpha   90.00
_cell.angle_beta   90.00
_cell.angle_gamma   90.00
#
_symmetry.space_group_name_H-M   'P 1'
#
loop_
_entity.id
_entity.type
_entity.pdbx_description
1 polymer ?
#
loop_
_entity_poly.entity_id
_entity_poly.type
_entity_poly.pdbx_seq_one_letter_code
_entity_poly.pdbx_strand_id
1 'polypeptide(L)'
;TGVAGAVKGTLLPVTIEGMPAGVEVMLQIGPAINGTALRDATGLIGFDDFLNQIEYADASTELNNRVKADVLAGFDAAAAAGKTVTFTGAFAYGSNTAVLQVTPVALEVAP
;
A
#
# COMPACT_ATOMS: atom_id res chain seq x y z
N THR A 1 -3.38 -7.04 10.75
CA THR A 1 -2.09 -7.53 11.28
C THR A 1 -1.73 -8.83 10.62
N GLY A 2 -0.44 -9.08 10.38
CA GLY A 2 0.05 -10.33 9.80
C GLY A 2 1.56 -10.48 9.98
N VAL A 3 2.13 -11.56 9.48
CA VAL A 3 3.58 -11.82 9.53
C VAL A 3 4.21 -11.33 8.21
N ALA A 4 5.20 -10.46 8.30
CA ALA A 4 5.94 -9.99 7.15
C ALA A 4 6.87 -11.08 6.60
N GLY A 5 6.80 -11.32 5.30
CA GLY A 5 7.70 -12.22 4.58
C GLY A 5 9.00 -11.53 4.15
N ALA A 6 9.82 -12.25 3.38
CA ALA A 6 10.98 -11.65 2.72
C ALA A 6 10.52 -10.66 1.63
N VAL A 7 11.17 -9.50 1.58
CA VAL A 7 10.91 -8.46 0.57
C VAL A 7 11.08 -9.03 -0.84
N LYS A 8 10.08 -8.80 -1.69
CA LYS A 8 10.09 -9.17 -3.12
C LYS A 8 10.12 -7.91 -3.97
N GLY A 9 11.31 -7.43 -4.31
CA GLY A 9 11.48 -6.19 -5.07
C GLY A 9 11.01 -4.98 -4.25
N THR A 10 9.91 -4.35 -4.66
CA THR A 10 9.30 -3.16 -4.02
C THR A 10 8.10 -3.51 -3.14
N LEU A 11 7.87 -4.80 -2.91
CA LEU A 11 6.70 -5.32 -2.20
C LEU A 11 7.12 -6.11 -0.97
N LEU A 12 6.39 -5.90 0.13
CA LEU A 12 6.50 -6.70 1.34
C LEU A 12 5.31 -7.66 1.41
N PRO A 13 5.50 -8.97 1.18
CA PRO A 13 4.44 -9.96 1.37
C PRO A 13 4.04 -10.01 2.85
N VAL A 14 2.75 -10.08 3.14
CA VAL A 14 2.25 -10.25 4.51
C VAL A 14 1.28 -11.41 4.57
N THR A 15 1.57 -12.36 5.45
CA THR A 15 0.68 -13.49 5.74
C THR A 15 -0.31 -13.09 6.81
N ILE A 16 -1.59 -13.08 6.47
CA ILE A 16 -2.69 -12.70 7.36
C ILE A 16 -3.54 -13.94 7.61
N GLU A 17 -3.79 -14.24 8.88
CA GLU A 17 -4.66 -15.34 9.26
C GLU A 17 -6.10 -15.10 8.79
N GLY A 18 -6.74 -16.13 8.24
CA GLY A 18 -8.11 -16.03 7.72
C GLY A 18 -8.24 -15.51 6.29
N MET A 19 -7.13 -15.19 5.61
CA MET A 19 -7.18 -14.89 4.17
C MET A 19 -7.55 -16.12 3.34
N PRO A 20 -8.38 -15.98 2.29
CA PRO A 20 -8.72 -17.09 1.40
C PRO A 20 -7.47 -17.72 0.78
N ALA A 21 -7.52 -19.05 0.58
CA ALA A 21 -6.43 -19.77 -0.07
C ALA A 21 -6.16 -19.20 -1.47
N GLY A 22 -4.88 -18.93 -1.76
CA GLY A 22 -4.44 -18.35 -3.03
C GLY A 22 -4.50 -16.82 -3.10
N VAL A 23 -4.99 -16.13 -2.07
CA VAL A 23 -4.93 -14.66 -1.99
C VAL A 23 -3.63 -14.23 -1.32
N GLU A 24 -2.82 -13.46 -2.02
CA GLU A 24 -1.58 -12.87 -1.52
C GLU A 24 -1.80 -11.39 -1.18
N VAL A 25 -1.39 -10.97 0.02
CA VAL A 25 -1.38 -9.55 0.41
C VAL A 25 0.05 -9.04 0.34
N MET A 26 0.24 -7.94 -0.41
CA MET A 26 1.54 -7.34 -0.64
C MET A 26 1.47 -5.84 -0.33
N LEU A 27 2.28 -5.39 0.62
CA LEU A 27 2.39 -3.95 0.92
C LEU A 27 3.36 -3.30 -0.07
N GLN A 28 2.98 -2.16 -0.64
CA GLN A 28 3.86 -1.32 -1.45
C GLN A 28 4.84 -0.57 -0.53
N ILE A 29 6.14 -0.87 -0.64
CA ILE A 29 7.19 -0.31 0.24
C ILE A 29 8.22 0.57 -0.51
N GLY A 30 7.92 0.98 -1.75
CA GLY A 30 8.75 1.93 -2.52
C GLY A 30 9.87 1.29 -3.35
N PRO A 31 10.68 2.09 -4.10
CA PRO A 31 10.81 3.55 -4.03
C PRO A 31 9.70 4.33 -4.72
N ALA A 32 8.86 3.69 -5.53
CA ALA A 32 7.66 4.28 -6.11
C ALA A 32 6.43 3.49 -5.66
N ILE A 33 5.39 4.21 -5.25
CA ILE A 33 4.06 3.67 -4.97
C ILE A 33 3.19 4.05 -6.16
N ASN A 34 2.49 3.06 -6.71
CA ASN A 34 1.70 3.25 -7.91
C ASN A 34 0.20 3.11 -7.62
N GLY A 35 -0.60 3.65 -8.54
CA GLY A 35 -2.05 3.55 -8.53
C GLY A 35 -2.74 4.68 -7.78
N THR A 36 -4.06 4.57 -7.74
CA THR A 36 -4.99 5.61 -7.26
C THR A 36 -5.73 5.20 -6.00
N ALA A 37 -5.37 4.07 -5.40
CA ALA A 37 -6.10 3.45 -4.30
C ALA A 37 -6.37 4.42 -3.13
N LEU A 38 -5.40 5.26 -2.77
CA LEU A 38 -5.57 6.24 -1.69
C LEU A 38 -6.60 7.32 -2.02
N ARG A 39 -6.58 7.83 -3.25
CA ARG A 39 -7.52 8.84 -3.73
C ARG A 39 -8.94 8.26 -3.75
N ASP A 40 -9.07 7.06 -4.31
CA ASP A 40 -10.36 6.45 -4.62
C ASP A 40 -11.03 5.79 -3.41
N ALA A 41 -10.27 5.38 -2.38
CA ALA A 41 -10.80 4.58 -1.28
C ALA A 41 -11.77 5.33 -0.35
N THR A 42 -11.65 6.65 -0.22
CA THR A 42 -12.47 7.42 0.73
C THR A 42 -13.68 8.08 0.11
N GLY A 43 -13.69 8.25 -1.23
CA GLY A 43 -14.71 9.03 -1.94
C GLY A 43 -14.66 10.53 -1.65
N LEU A 44 -13.65 11.04 -0.95
CA LEU A 44 -13.49 12.46 -0.63
C LEU A 44 -12.96 13.29 -1.79
N ILE A 45 -12.33 12.64 -2.77
CA ILE A 45 -11.69 13.28 -3.92
C ILE A 45 -12.38 12.76 -5.17
N GLY A 46 -13.17 13.61 -5.82
CA GLY A 46 -13.86 13.33 -7.06
C GLY A 46 -13.14 13.95 -8.26
N PHE A 47 -13.52 13.55 -9.47
CA PHE A 47 -13.00 14.17 -10.69
C PHE A 47 -13.44 15.64 -10.82
N ASP A 48 -14.66 15.96 -10.36
CA ASP A 48 -15.24 17.31 -10.45
C ASP A 48 -14.49 18.35 -9.58
N ASP A 49 -13.59 17.90 -8.70
CA ASP A 49 -12.70 18.76 -7.90
C ASP A 49 -11.50 19.30 -8.71
N PHE A 50 -11.30 18.85 -9.96
CA PHE A 50 -10.13 19.17 -10.79
C PHE A 50 -10.50 19.66 -12.19
N LEU A 51 -9.61 20.41 -12.83
CA LEU A 51 -9.86 20.97 -14.16
C LEU A 51 -9.74 19.93 -15.27
N ASN A 52 -8.92 18.90 -15.08
CA ASN A 52 -8.59 17.93 -16.10
C ASN A 52 -8.03 16.62 -15.52
N GLN A 53 -7.85 15.63 -16.40
CA GLN A 53 -7.35 14.30 -16.03
C GLN A 53 -5.91 14.29 -15.51
N ILE A 54 -5.08 15.27 -15.89
CA ILE A 54 -3.69 15.34 -15.43
C ILE A 54 -3.68 15.74 -13.96
N GLU A 55 -4.38 16.81 -13.59
CA GLU A 55 -4.48 17.26 -12.20
C GLU A 55 -5.09 16.18 -11.29
N TYR A 56 -6.12 15.48 -11.78
CA TYR A 56 -6.74 14.37 -11.04
C TYR A 56 -5.76 13.19 -10.83
N ALA A 57 -4.89 12.92 -11.79
CA ALA A 57 -3.84 11.91 -11.66
C ALA A 57 -2.72 12.37 -10.72
N ASP A 58 -2.33 13.64 -10.80
CA ASP A 58 -1.31 14.25 -9.94
C ASP A 58 -1.71 14.20 -8.46
N ALA A 59 -3.00 14.37 -8.14
CA ALA A 59 -3.51 14.17 -6.79
C ALA A 59 -3.21 12.76 -6.25
N SER A 60 -3.34 11.71 -7.08
CA SER A 60 -2.98 10.34 -6.67
C SER A 60 -1.48 10.17 -6.47
N THR A 61 -0.68 10.73 -7.39
CA THR A 61 0.78 10.72 -7.29
C THR A 61 1.25 11.39 -6.00
N GLU A 62 0.66 12.52 -5.64
CA GLU A 62 1.07 13.26 -4.44
C GLU A 62 0.64 12.56 -3.14
N LEU A 63 -0.53 11.93 -3.11
CA LEU A 63 -0.92 11.07 -1.98
C LEU A 63 0.07 9.90 -1.78
N ASN A 64 0.51 9.29 -2.88
CA ASN A 64 1.52 8.23 -2.84
C ASN A 64 2.89 8.76 -2.37
N ASN A 65 3.28 9.97 -2.77
CA ASN A 65 4.50 10.62 -2.29
C ASN A 65 4.47 10.88 -0.79
N ARG A 66 3.32 11.32 -0.25
CA ARG A 66 3.13 11.50 1.20
C ARG A 66 3.29 10.21 1.97
N VAL A 67 2.72 9.10 1.48
CA VAL A 67 2.95 7.79 2.11
C VAL A 67 4.44 7.44 2.17
N LYS A 68 5.19 7.70 1.09
CA LYS A 68 6.64 7.46 1.11
C LYS A 68 7.36 8.30 2.16
N ALA A 69 7.03 9.59 2.24
CA ALA A 69 7.68 10.52 3.15
C ALA A 69 7.32 10.24 4.61
N ASP A 70 6.04 9.99 4.89
CA ASP A 70 5.50 9.99 6.26
C ASP A 70 5.47 8.58 6.87
N VAL A 71 5.29 7.54 6.05
CA VAL A 71 5.14 6.15 6.53
C VAL A 71 6.39 5.32 6.26
N LEU A 72 6.99 5.45 5.08
CA LEU A 72 8.06 4.54 4.63
C LEU A 72 9.48 5.08 4.82
N ALA A 73 9.68 6.38 5.04
CA ALA A 73 11.02 6.98 5.07
C ALA A 73 11.97 6.39 6.12
N GLY A 74 11.43 5.90 7.24
CA GLY A 74 12.18 5.22 8.31
C GLY A 74 11.93 3.72 8.40
N PHE A 75 11.17 3.14 7.47
CA PHE A 75 10.78 1.74 7.55
C PHE A 75 11.87 0.81 7.00
N ASP A 76 12.48 0.02 7.87
CA ASP A 76 13.39 -1.05 7.46
C ASP A 76 12.61 -2.32 7.11
N ALA A 77 12.28 -2.44 5.82
CA ALA A 77 11.55 -3.58 5.29
C ALA A 77 12.32 -4.91 5.42
N ALA A 78 13.66 -4.87 5.41
CA ALA A 78 14.47 -6.08 5.55
C ALA A 78 14.43 -6.58 7.00
N ALA A 79 14.50 -5.68 7.97
CA ALA A 79 14.39 -6.01 9.39
C ALA A 79 12.97 -6.41 9.83
N ALA A 80 11.94 -6.11 9.01
CA ALA A 80 10.57 -6.53 9.26
C ALA A 80 10.31 -8.00 8.93
N ALA A 81 11.15 -8.65 8.11
CA ALA A 81 10.95 -10.03 7.71
C ALA A 81 10.91 -10.97 8.92
N GLY A 82 9.87 -11.82 8.98
CA GLY A 82 9.60 -12.73 10.09
C GLY A 82 8.93 -12.09 11.31
N LYS A 83 8.78 -10.76 11.35
CA LYS A 83 8.10 -10.04 12.43
C LYS A 83 6.62 -9.85 12.14
N THR A 84 5.85 -9.64 13.21
CA THR A 84 4.45 -9.24 13.08
C THR A 84 4.37 -7.76 12.70
N VAL A 85 3.59 -7.47 11.67
CA VAL A 85 3.31 -6.11 11.20
C VAL A 85 1.82 -5.80 11.33
N THR A 86 1.53 -4.60 11.82
CA THR A 86 0.18 -4.02 11.82
C THR A 86 0.18 -2.88 10.82
N PHE A 87 -0.77 -2.89 9.90
CA PHE A 87 -0.86 -1.87 8.86
C PHE A 87 -2.31 -1.50 8.61
N THR A 88 -2.50 -0.26 8.15
CA THR A 88 -3.75 0.25 7.59
C THR A 88 -3.42 0.84 6.24
N GLY A 89 -4.24 0.60 5.23
CA GLY A 89 -3.97 1.03 3.87
C GLY A 89 -5.15 0.84 2.95
N ALA A 90 -5.00 1.31 1.72
CA ALA A 90 -5.99 1.11 0.66
C ALA A 90 -5.43 0.18 -0.42
N PHE A 91 -6.32 -0.52 -1.10
CA PHE A 91 -5.99 -1.26 -2.31
C PHE A 91 -7.07 -1.03 -3.36
N ALA A 92 -6.71 -1.24 -4.62
CA ALA A 92 -7.66 -1.36 -5.72
C ALA A 92 -7.45 -2.74 -6.37
N TYR A 93 -8.52 -3.37 -6.85
CA TYR A 93 -8.39 -4.61 -7.58
C TYR A 93 -7.65 -4.36 -8.89
N GLY A 94 -6.49 -5.02 -9.04
CA GLY A 94 -5.79 -5.10 -10.31
C GLY A 94 -6.39 -6.16 -11.23
N SER A 95 -5.71 -6.42 -12.34
CA SER A 95 -6.06 -7.51 -13.27
C SER A 95 -5.95 -8.90 -12.62
N ASN A 96 -5.05 -9.06 -11.64
CA ASN A 96 -4.95 -10.27 -10.83
C ASN A 96 -5.59 -10.03 -9.46
N THR A 97 -6.84 -10.47 -9.29
CA THR A 97 -7.60 -10.33 -8.04
C THR A 97 -7.08 -11.21 -6.90
N ALA A 98 -6.21 -12.18 -7.20
CA ALA A 98 -5.55 -13.00 -6.19
C ALA A 98 -4.38 -12.26 -5.51
N VAL A 99 -3.90 -11.15 -6.07
CA VAL A 99 -2.82 -10.35 -5.47
C VAL A 99 -3.35 -8.99 -5.07
N LEU A 100 -3.46 -8.76 -3.76
CA LEU A 100 -3.88 -7.49 -3.19
C LEU A 100 -2.66 -6.62 -2.91
N GLN A 101 -2.42 -5.63 -3.77
CA GLN A 101 -1.39 -4.63 -3.54
C GLN A 101 -1.95 -3.49 -2.70
N VAL A 102 -1.50 -3.41 -1.45
CA VAL A 102 -1.96 -2.43 -0.48
C VAL A 102 -0.95 -1.30 -0.38
N THR A 103 -1.43 -0.07 -0.48
CA THR A 103 -0.68 1.14 -0.15
C THR A 103 -0.89 1.48 1.32
N PRO A 104 0.13 1.31 2.19
CA PRO A 104 -0.04 1.50 3.64
C PRO A 104 -0.01 3.00 4.00
N VAL A 105 -1.05 3.49 4.67
CA VAL A 105 -1.08 4.84 5.28
C VAL A 105 -0.59 4.83 6.73
N ALA A 106 -0.49 3.65 7.33
CA ALA A 106 0.14 3.42 8.63
C ALA A 106 0.76 2.03 8.63
N LEU A 107 1.96 1.91 9.19
CA LEU A 107 2.71 0.65 9.27
C LEU A 107 3.55 0.62 10.55
N GLU A 108 3.33 -0.40 11.36
CA GLU A 108 4.03 -0.63 12.61
C GLU A 108 4.55 -2.06 12.66
N VAL A 109 5.78 -2.23 13.16
CA VAL A 109 6.39 -3.54 13.40
C VAL A 109 6.33 -3.82 14.89
N ALA A 110 5.80 -4.98 15.26
CA ALA A 110 5.84 -5.42 16.65
C ALA A 110 7.30 -5.56 17.11
N PRO A 111 7.62 -5.18 18.36
CA PRO A 111 8.97 -5.28 18.91
C PRO A 111 9.52 -6.72 18.90
#